data_AF-A0A2D6JYG9-F1
#
_entry.id   AF-A0A2D6JYG9-F1
#
_cell.length_a   1.000
_cell.length_b   1.000
_cell.length_c   1.000
_cell.angle_alpha   90.00
_cell.angle_beta   90.00
_cell.angle_gamma   90.00
#
_symmetry.space_group_name_H-M   'P 1'
#
loop_
_entity.id
_entity.type
_entity.pdbx_description
1 polymer ?
#
loop_
_entity_poly.entity_id
_entity_poly.type
_entity_poly.pdbx_seq_one_letter_code
_entity_poly.pdbx_strand_id
1 'polypeptide(L)'
;MDTITITIAVLSLAVSMLVAGWTIYRDAIQKPKFEVSVAIKSIYQGEHVDGPYVFVEALNMGPLSNRIAVVWMRKSWWDRKIKRDHTIAHINPDYGHYATTDSGARIEVGDRATFVFPYNKEVYLREDGEDTFLNEADGYAEIGVTDGYGRFHWAPKKQFIYLKEKIKTDFL
;
A
#
# COMPACT_ATOMS: atom_id res chain seq x y z
N MET A 1 41.42 -22.94 -36.43
CA MET A 1 40.52 -21.78 -36.24
C MET A 1 39.15 -22.22 -35.75
N ASP A 2 38.64 -23.34 -36.25
CA ASP A 2 37.27 -23.83 -35.97
C ASP A 2 36.99 -24.10 -34.48
N THR A 3 37.94 -24.63 -33.71
CA THR A 3 37.75 -24.93 -32.28
C THR A 3 37.48 -23.68 -31.46
N ILE A 4 38.21 -22.59 -31.72
CA ILE A 4 38.05 -21.31 -31.03
C ILE A 4 36.68 -20.72 -31.36
N THR A 5 36.27 -20.77 -32.64
CA THR A 5 34.96 -20.29 -33.08
C THR A 5 33.81 -21.06 -32.42
N ILE A 6 33.93 -22.39 -32.34
CA ILE A 6 32.93 -23.25 -31.68
C ILE A 6 32.86 -22.91 -30.18
N THR A 7 34.00 -22.76 -29.50
CA THR A 7 34.03 -22.40 -28.08
C THR A 7 33.38 -21.04 -27.84
N ILE A 8 33.69 -20.04 -28.68
CA ILE A 8 33.08 -18.71 -28.60
C ILE A 8 31.56 -18.80 -28.83
N ALA A 9 31.11 -19.58 -29.82
CA ALA A 9 29.68 -19.77 -30.09
C ALA A 9 28.94 -20.42 -28.91
N VAL A 10 29.52 -21.46 -28.29
CA VAL A 10 28.92 -22.14 -27.13
C VAL A 10 28.86 -21.21 -25.91
N LEU A 11 29.93 -20.47 -25.64
CA LEU A 11 29.94 -19.49 -24.55
C LEU A 11 28.93 -18.37 -24.79
N SER A 12 28.85 -17.88 -26.02
CA SER A 12 27.88 -16.83 -26.39
C SER A 12 26.45 -17.33 -26.23
N LEU A 13 26.17 -18.58 -26.62
CA LEU A 13 24.87 -19.22 -26.42
C LEU A 13 24.53 -19.34 -24.93
N ALA A 14 25.50 -19.78 -24.10
CA ALA A 14 25.30 -19.92 -22.66
C ALA A 14 25.00 -18.57 -21.98
N VAL A 15 25.76 -17.52 -22.33
CA VAL A 15 25.50 -16.16 -21.82
C VAL A 15 24.12 -15.68 -22.25
N SER A 16 23.73 -15.90 -23.51
CA SER A 16 22.40 -15.54 -24.00
C SER A 16 21.28 -16.25 -23.25
N MET A 17 21.45 -17.55 -22.95
CA MET A 17 20.47 -18.31 -22.17
C MET A 17 20.37 -17.80 -20.73
N LEU A 18 21.48 -17.45 -20.10
CA LEU A 18 21.50 -16.88 -18.75
C LEU A 18 20.82 -15.52 -18.69
N VAL A 19 21.08 -14.64 -19.66
CA VAL A 19 20.43 -13.32 -19.74
C VAL A 19 18.92 -13.46 -19.99
N ALA A 20 18.52 -14.36 -20.89
CA ALA A 20 17.11 -14.64 -21.15
C ALA A 20 16.41 -15.20 -19.90
N GLY A 21 17.04 -16.18 -19.22
CA GLY A 21 16.54 -16.77 -17.98
C GLY A 21 16.41 -15.75 -16.85
N TRP A 22 17.41 -14.87 -16.69
CA TRP A 22 17.38 -13.79 -15.71
C TRP A 22 16.23 -12.80 -15.98
N THR A 23 16.04 -12.41 -17.24
CA THR A 23 14.97 -11.49 -17.64
C THR A 23 13.60 -12.10 -17.36
N ILE A 24 13.38 -13.36 -17.72
CA ILE A 24 12.14 -14.09 -17.42
C ILE A 24 11.93 -14.21 -15.90
N TYR A 25 12.98 -14.52 -15.15
CA TYR A 25 12.89 -14.62 -13.71
C TYR A 25 12.48 -13.29 -13.07
N ARG A 26 13.17 -12.20 -13.39
CA ARG A 26 12.87 -10.86 -12.87
C ARG A 26 11.47 -10.39 -13.26
N ASP A 27 11.07 -10.58 -14.51
CA ASP A 27 9.86 -9.95 -15.04
C ASP A 27 8.60 -10.81 -14.85
N ALA A 28 8.71 -12.15 -14.90
CA ALA A 28 7.57 -13.05 -14.79
C ALA A 28 7.41 -13.67 -13.40
N ILE A 29 8.52 -14.01 -12.74
CA ILE A 29 8.49 -14.72 -11.45
C ILE A 29 8.49 -13.72 -10.29
N GLN A 30 9.30 -12.68 -10.41
CA GLN A 30 9.51 -11.73 -9.34
C GLN A 30 8.37 -10.71 -9.30
N LYS A 31 7.44 -10.95 -8.38
CA LYS A 31 6.17 -10.21 -8.29
C LYS A 31 6.39 -8.83 -7.65
N PRO A 32 5.68 -7.79 -8.12
CA PRO A 32 5.61 -6.52 -7.42
C PRO A 32 5.14 -6.71 -5.99
N LYS A 33 5.79 -6.02 -5.06
CA LYS A 33 5.53 -6.10 -3.63
C LYS A 33 5.55 -4.69 -3.06
N PHE A 34 4.44 -4.27 -2.47
CA PHE A 34 4.41 -3.05 -1.68
C PHE A 34 4.50 -3.41 -0.21
N GLU A 35 5.38 -2.70 0.51
CA GLU A 35 5.36 -2.69 1.95
C GLU A 35 4.48 -1.52 2.40
N VAL A 36 3.36 -1.85 3.06
CA VAL A 36 2.40 -0.85 3.51
C VAL A 36 2.61 -0.55 4.97
N SER A 37 2.65 0.72 5.33
CA SER A 37 2.74 1.18 6.71
C SER A 37 1.66 2.21 7.01
N VAL A 38 1.19 2.22 8.26
CA VAL A 38 0.19 3.19 8.71
C VAL A 38 0.64 3.86 9.99
N ALA A 39 0.53 5.18 10.05
CA ALA A 39 0.98 5.98 11.18
C ALA A 39 0.21 7.31 11.29
N ILE A 40 0.20 7.88 12.49
CA ILE A 40 -0.22 9.27 12.70
C ILE A 40 1.04 10.12 12.58
N LYS A 41 1.02 11.13 11.72
CA LYS A 41 2.17 12.03 11.52
C LYS A 41 1.72 13.49 11.47
N SER A 42 2.62 14.38 11.85
CA SER A 42 2.51 15.82 11.62
C SER A 42 3.63 16.23 10.67
N ILE A 43 3.36 17.21 9.81
CA ILE A 43 4.32 17.72 8.85
C ILE A 43 4.93 18.99 9.42
N TYR A 44 6.26 19.06 9.42
CA TYR A 44 7.01 20.21 9.92
C TYR A 44 7.58 20.98 8.73
N GLN A 45 7.19 22.25 8.60
CA GLN A 45 7.70 23.19 7.59
C GLN A 45 8.25 24.43 8.28
N GLY A 46 9.54 24.36 8.66
CA GLY A 46 10.17 25.41 9.46
C GLY A 46 9.53 25.51 10.85
N GLU A 47 8.95 26.66 11.18
CA GLU A 47 8.21 26.88 12.43
C GLU A 47 6.74 26.45 12.37
N HIS A 48 6.22 26.17 11.17
CA HIS A 48 4.85 25.73 11.00
C HIS A 48 4.72 24.21 11.16
N VAL A 49 3.81 23.79 12.03
CA VAL A 49 3.44 22.38 12.22
C VAL A 49 2.02 22.19 11.69
N ASP A 50 1.89 21.30 10.72
CA ASP A 50 0.66 20.97 10.05
C ASP A 50 0.21 19.53 10.43
N GLY A 51 -1.07 19.35 10.72
CA GLY A 51 -1.65 18.09 11.24
C GLY A 51 -1.90 18.07 12.75
N PRO A 52 -2.07 16.87 13.37
CA PRO A 52 -1.75 15.53 12.84
C PRO A 52 -2.67 15.04 11.72
N TYR A 53 -2.20 14.03 10.98
CA TYR A 53 -2.96 13.29 9.96
C TYR A 53 -2.70 11.79 10.07
N VAL A 54 -3.61 10.98 9.52
CA VAL A 54 -3.38 9.54 9.32
C VAL A 54 -2.73 9.33 7.95
N PHE A 55 -1.57 8.69 7.95
CA PHE A 55 -0.83 8.34 6.75
C PHE A 55 -0.95 6.85 6.48
N VAL A 56 -1.40 6.49 5.28
CA VAL A 56 -1.23 5.15 4.70
C VAL A 56 -0.18 5.26 3.61
N GLU A 57 0.95 4.63 3.84
CA GLU A 57 2.12 4.69 2.97
C GLU A 57 2.39 3.34 2.36
N ALA A 58 2.83 3.31 1.11
CA ALA A 58 3.17 2.08 0.42
C ALA A 58 4.50 2.24 -0.33
N LEU A 59 5.52 1.56 0.18
CA LEU A 59 6.87 1.53 -0.38
C LEU A 59 6.98 0.44 -1.45
N ASN A 60 7.40 0.79 -2.66
CA ASN A 60 7.62 -0.21 -3.71
C ASN A 60 8.91 -0.99 -3.46
N MET A 61 8.75 -2.22 -2.97
CA MET A 61 9.83 -3.20 -2.76
C MET A 61 9.93 -4.19 -3.93
N GLY A 62 9.17 -3.98 -5.00
CA GLY A 62 9.20 -4.78 -6.20
C GLY A 62 10.46 -4.54 -7.05
N PRO A 63 10.76 -5.42 -8.01
CA PRO A 63 11.91 -5.28 -8.90
C PRO A 63 11.66 -4.32 -10.06
N LEU A 64 10.41 -3.89 -10.25
CA LEU A 64 9.96 -2.99 -11.30
C LEU A 64 9.06 -1.90 -10.70
N SER A 65 9.02 -0.76 -11.39
CA SER A 65 8.01 0.27 -11.14
C SER A 65 6.61 -0.32 -11.19
N ASN A 66 5.70 0.17 -10.34
CA ASN A 66 4.31 -0.29 -10.36
C ASN A 66 3.37 0.88 -10.10
N ARG A 67 2.11 0.73 -10.48
CA ARG A 67 1.07 1.71 -10.13
C ARG A 67 0.43 1.32 -8.81
N ILE A 68 -0.02 2.33 -8.09
CA ILE A 68 -0.88 2.14 -6.93
C ILE A 68 -2.22 2.78 -7.22
N ALA A 69 -3.29 2.04 -6.99
CA ALA A 69 -4.62 2.50 -7.34
C ALA A 69 -5.21 3.30 -6.19
N VAL A 70 -5.48 2.63 -5.07
CA VAL A 70 -6.41 3.11 -4.05
C VAL A 70 -6.19 2.41 -2.70
N VAL A 71 -6.70 3.02 -1.63
CA VAL A 71 -6.67 2.47 -0.26
C VAL A 71 -7.93 1.65 0.00
N TRP A 72 -7.74 0.50 0.63
CA TRP A 72 -8.81 -0.42 1.01
C TRP A 72 -8.72 -0.83 2.46
N MET A 73 -9.88 -1.17 3.02
CA MET A 73 -10.01 -1.86 4.30
C MET A 73 -10.62 -3.24 4.10
N ARG A 74 -10.32 -4.15 5.03
CA ARG A 74 -10.85 -5.51 5.02
C ARG A 74 -11.33 -5.96 6.39
N LYS A 75 -12.51 -6.59 6.43
CA LYS A 75 -13.08 -7.17 7.65
C LYS A 75 -12.25 -8.34 8.16
N SER A 76 -12.35 -8.60 9.46
CA SER A 76 -11.72 -9.78 10.06
C SER A 76 -12.19 -11.05 9.34
N TRP A 77 -11.36 -12.09 9.30
CA TRP A 77 -11.73 -13.32 8.60
C TRP A 77 -13.01 -13.95 9.16
N TRP A 78 -13.28 -13.82 10.46
CA TRP A 78 -14.49 -14.28 11.12
C TRP A 78 -15.71 -13.48 10.65
N ASP A 79 -15.62 -12.15 10.63
CA ASP A 79 -16.71 -11.29 10.19
C ASP A 79 -17.04 -11.51 8.71
N ARG A 80 -16.02 -11.74 7.87
CA ARG A 80 -16.24 -12.09 6.46
C ARG A 80 -16.99 -13.40 6.29
N LYS A 81 -16.76 -14.36 7.18
CA LYS A 81 -17.43 -15.68 7.14
C LYS A 81 -18.88 -15.59 7.60
N ILE A 82 -19.15 -14.78 8.62
CA ILE A 82 -20.46 -14.69 9.29
C ILE A 82 -21.37 -13.66 8.62
N LYS A 83 -20.89 -12.43 8.44
CA LYS A 83 -21.73 -11.30 8.03
C LYS A 83 -21.88 -11.18 6.52
N ARG A 84 -21.02 -11.84 5.71
CA ARG A 84 -20.98 -11.93 4.22
C ARG A 84 -21.18 -10.66 3.39
N ASP A 85 -21.56 -9.56 4.01
CA ASP A 85 -21.88 -8.28 3.42
C ASP A 85 -20.78 -7.26 3.74
N HIS A 86 -20.51 -6.39 2.76
CA HIS A 86 -19.50 -5.32 2.84
C HIS A 86 -18.17 -5.79 3.46
N THR A 87 -17.55 -6.82 2.88
CA THR A 87 -16.35 -7.46 3.46
C THR A 87 -15.05 -6.68 3.24
N ILE A 88 -15.06 -5.81 2.23
CA ILE A 88 -13.94 -4.97 1.79
C ILE A 88 -14.55 -3.60 1.44
N ALA A 89 -13.90 -2.53 1.88
CA ALA A 89 -14.33 -1.16 1.61
C ALA A 89 -13.20 -0.35 0.97
N HIS A 90 -13.55 0.43 -0.04
CA HIS A 90 -12.66 1.41 -0.65
C HIS A 90 -12.74 2.72 0.14
N ILE A 91 -11.61 3.41 0.30
CA ILE A 91 -11.57 4.67 1.02
C ILE A 91 -10.83 5.70 0.19
N ASN A 92 -11.47 6.86 0.05
CA ASN A 92 -10.86 8.00 -0.58
C ASN A 92 -9.96 8.75 0.40
N PRO A 93 -8.66 8.89 0.10
CA PRO A 93 -7.80 9.83 0.80
C PRO A 93 -8.19 11.28 0.47
N ASP A 94 -7.66 12.21 1.23
CA ASP A 94 -7.71 13.63 0.88
C ASP A 94 -6.72 13.90 -0.26
N TYR A 95 -7.23 13.87 -1.50
CA TYR A 95 -6.45 14.20 -2.70
C TYR A 95 -6.13 15.69 -2.81
N GLY A 96 -6.72 16.57 -1.99
CA GLY A 96 -6.34 17.97 -1.90
C GLY A 96 -5.10 18.20 -1.03
N HIS A 97 -4.76 17.23 -0.19
CA HIS A 97 -3.61 17.32 0.69
C HIS A 97 -2.29 17.16 -0.10
N TYR A 98 -1.36 18.10 0.04
CA TYR A 98 -0.13 18.17 -0.77
C TYR A 98 0.81 16.94 -0.64
N ALA A 99 0.73 16.21 0.48
CA ALA A 99 1.48 14.98 0.67
C ALA A 99 0.79 13.72 0.10
N THR A 100 -0.44 13.83 -0.40
CA THR A 100 -1.16 12.72 -1.01
C THR A 100 -0.64 12.47 -2.44
N THR A 101 -0.40 11.21 -2.76
CA THR A 101 -0.06 10.74 -4.09
C THR A 101 -1.33 10.50 -4.89
N ASP A 102 -1.34 10.95 -6.14
CA ASP A 102 -2.46 10.75 -7.05
C ASP A 102 -2.79 9.28 -7.28
N SER A 103 -4.09 8.99 -7.41
CA SER A 103 -4.55 7.64 -7.77
C SER A 103 -4.01 7.23 -9.13
N GLY A 104 -3.45 6.02 -9.22
CA GLY A 104 -2.87 5.49 -10.45
C GLY A 104 -1.46 6.00 -10.76
N ALA A 105 -0.85 6.79 -9.87
CA ALA A 105 0.53 7.23 -10.02
C ALA A 105 1.48 6.03 -10.16
N ARG A 106 2.49 6.21 -11.03
CA ARG A 106 3.58 5.25 -11.20
C ARG A 106 4.60 5.47 -10.09
N ILE A 107 4.85 4.44 -9.30
CA ILE A 107 5.78 4.42 -8.17
C ILE A 107 7.02 3.64 -8.59
N GLU A 108 8.17 4.31 -8.61
CA GLU A 108 9.45 3.67 -8.91
C GLU A 108 9.92 2.77 -7.78
N VAL A 109 10.92 1.92 -8.03
CA VAL A 109 11.45 0.99 -7.03
C VAL A 109 12.18 1.80 -5.94
N GLY A 110 11.82 1.55 -4.69
CA GLY A 110 12.33 2.32 -3.54
C GLY A 110 11.55 3.60 -3.23
N ASP A 111 10.62 4.02 -4.10
CA ASP A 111 9.75 5.15 -3.86
C ASP A 111 8.48 4.75 -3.10
N ARG A 112 7.82 5.76 -2.53
CA ARG A 112 6.65 5.60 -1.66
C ARG A 112 5.46 6.37 -2.22
N ALA A 113 4.32 5.68 -2.33
CA ALA A 113 3.02 6.33 -2.42
C ALA A 113 2.53 6.69 -1.03
N THR A 114 1.94 7.86 -0.89
CA THR A 114 1.43 8.38 0.39
C THR A 114 -0.03 8.74 0.24
N PHE A 115 -0.86 8.31 1.19
CA PHE A 115 -2.28 8.62 1.24
C PHE A 115 -2.60 9.23 2.58
N VAL A 116 -3.10 10.46 2.57
CA VAL A 116 -3.37 11.23 3.79
C VAL A 116 -4.86 11.26 4.06
N PHE A 117 -5.22 11.04 5.32
CA PHE A 117 -6.58 11.16 5.83
C PHE A 117 -6.60 12.14 7.00
N PRO A 118 -7.69 12.91 7.18
CA PRO A 118 -7.81 13.82 8.30
C PRO A 118 -7.71 13.07 9.64
N TYR A 119 -7.08 13.69 10.65
CA TYR A 119 -7.08 13.18 12.02
C TYR A 119 -8.05 14.00 12.86
N ASN A 120 -9.34 13.74 12.70
CA ASN A 120 -10.36 14.47 13.45
C ASN A 120 -11.49 13.54 13.93
N LYS A 121 -12.32 14.08 14.82
CA LYS A 121 -13.46 13.34 15.37
C LYS A 121 -14.47 12.94 14.28
N GLU A 122 -14.61 13.72 13.21
CA GLU A 122 -15.54 13.45 12.11
C GLU A 122 -15.14 12.25 11.26
N VAL A 123 -13.84 12.02 11.09
CA VAL A 123 -13.28 10.82 10.48
C VAL A 123 -13.54 9.58 11.36
N TYR A 124 -13.77 9.81 12.66
CA TYR A 124 -14.21 8.81 13.62
C TYR A 124 -15.72 8.86 13.91
N LEU A 125 -16.55 9.84 13.56
CA LEU A 125 -17.99 9.86 13.91
C LEU A 125 -18.70 10.76 12.90
N ARG A 126 -19.69 10.28 12.14
CA ARG A 126 -20.54 11.21 11.37
C ARG A 126 -21.46 11.95 12.35
N GLU A 127 -21.82 13.18 12.00
CA GLU A 127 -22.80 14.01 12.74
C GLU A 127 -24.16 13.29 12.88
N ASP A 128 -24.45 12.38 11.96
CA ASP A 128 -25.70 11.62 11.84
C ASP A 128 -25.77 10.43 12.83
N GLY A 129 -24.70 10.16 13.60
CA GLY A 129 -24.55 8.95 14.39
C GLY A 129 -24.24 7.70 13.54
N GLU A 130 -23.99 7.88 12.24
CA GLU A 130 -23.58 6.81 11.33
C GLU A 130 -22.07 6.54 11.39
N ASP A 131 -21.79 5.27 11.14
CA ASP A 131 -20.50 4.62 11.03
C ASP A 131 -19.53 5.30 10.02
N THR A 132 -18.31 5.63 10.46
CA THR A 132 -17.26 6.33 9.66
C THR A 132 -16.08 5.44 9.29
N PHE A 133 -15.14 6.02 8.51
CA PHE A 133 -13.83 5.48 8.12
C PHE A 133 -13.12 4.67 9.22
N LEU A 134 -13.27 5.07 10.50
CA LEU A 134 -12.65 4.35 11.63
C LEU A 134 -13.63 3.85 12.71
N ASN A 135 -14.92 4.15 12.61
CA ASN A 135 -15.88 3.91 13.69
C ASN A 135 -17.12 3.12 13.32
N GLU A 136 -17.14 2.43 12.18
CA GLU A 136 -17.94 1.19 12.15
C GLU A 136 -17.49 0.30 13.30
N ALA A 137 -18.33 0.16 14.33
CA ALA A 137 -18.08 -0.74 15.44
C ALA A 137 -17.73 -2.16 14.92
N ASP A 138 -16.45 -2.55 15.11
CA ASP A 138 -15.86 -3.89 14.97
C ASP A 138 -15.65 -4.53 13.58
N GLY A 139 -16.03 -3.93 12.46
CA GLY A 139 -15.97 -4.62 11.17
C GLY A 139 -14.56 -4.85 10.62
N TYR A 140 -13.81 -3.77 10.41
CA TYR A 140 -12.56 -3.78 9.65
C TYR A 140 -11.32 -4.03 10.53
N ALA A 141 -10.50 -4.99 10.11
CA ALA A 141 -9.35 -5.49 10.85
C ALA A 141 -8.01 -5.17 10.18
N GLU A 142 -8.03 -4.76 8.91
CA GLU A 142 -6.85 -4.50 8.11
C GLU A 142 -7.10 -3.32 7.17
N ILE A 143 -6.02 -2.61 6.85
CA ILE A 143 -5.96 -1.51 5.89
C ILE A 143 -4.78 -1.74 4.95
N GLY A 144 -4.92 -1.36 3.70
CA GLY A 144 -3.96 -1.70 2.66
C GLY A 144 -4.18 -0.91 1.38
N VAL A 145 -3.40 -1.25 0.37
CA VAL A 145 -3.48 -0.66 -0.98
C VAL A 145 -3.60 -1.76 -2.02
N THR A 146 -4.13 -1.40 -3.18
CA THR A 146 -4.10 -2.28 -4.36
C THR A 146 -3.10 -1.78 -5.38
N ASP A 147 -2.31 -2.69 -5.92
CA ASP A 147 -1.38 -2.38 -6.99
C ASP A 147 -2.03 -2.39 -8.39
N GLY A 148 -1.26 -2.00 -9.41
CA GLY A 148 -1.69 -1.96 -10.81
C GLY A 148 -2.07 -3.32 -11.41
N TYR A 149 -1.81 -4.42 -10.70
CA TYR A 149 -2.19 -5.78 -11.08
C TYR A 149 -3.38 -6.31 -10.27
N GLY A 150 -4.04 -5.46 -9.48
CA GLY A 150 -5.20 -5.84 -8.66
C GLY A 150 -4.85 -6.63 -7.40
N ARG A 151 -3.59 -6.65 -6.96
CA ARG A 151 -3.17 -7.36 -5.75
C ARG A 151 -3.24 -6.45 -4.54
N PHE A 152 -3.74 -7.00 -3.44
CA PHE A 152 -3.81 -6.31 -2.16
C PHE A 152 -2.52 -6.47 -1.37
N HIS A 153 -1.99 -5.34 -0.90
CA HIS A 153 -0.88 -5.26 0.03
C HIS A 153 -1.42 -4.65 1.33
N TRP A 154 -1.35 -5.39 2.43
CA TRP A 154 -1.92 -5.00 3.71
C TRP A 154 -0.84 -4.48 4.65
N ALA A 155 -1.17 -3.45 5.42
CA ALA A 155 -0.31 -2.98 6.49
C ALA A 155 -0.20 -4.04 7.61
N PRO A 156 0.89 -4.03 8.39
CA PRO A 156 0.99 -4.84 9.59
C PRO A 156 -0.22 -4.60 10.52
N LYS A 157 -0.95 -5.67 10.84
CA LYS A 157 -2.16 -5.60 11.68
C LYS A 157 -1.96 -4.83 12.99
N LYS A 158 -0.77 -4.96 13.60
CA LYS A 158 -0.41 -4.25 14.84
C LYS A 158 -0.44 -2.72 14.68
N GLN A 159 0.04 -2.20 13.55
CA GLN A 159 0.03 -0.74 13.29
C GLN A 159 -1.40 -0.24 13.17
N PHE A 160 -2.26 -0.99 12.47
CA PHE A 160 -3.65 -0.61 12.32
C PHE A 160 -4.44 -0.70 13.63
N ILE A 161 -4.22 -1.73 14.45
CA ILE A 161 -4.80 -1.82 15.80
C ILE A 161 -4.37 -0.62 16.65
N TYR A 162 -3.07 -0.34 16.70
CA TYR A 162 -2.54 0.80 17.45
C TYR A 162 -3.16 2.13 16.99
N LEU A 163 -3.27 2.35 15.68
CA LEU A 163 -3.94 3.52 15.12
C LEU A 163 -5.38 3.65 15.65
N LYS A 164 -6.18 2.58 15.58
CA LYS A 164 -7.57 2.60 16.05
C LYS A 164 -7.65 2.90 17.54
N GLU A 165 -6.81 2.27 18.35
CA GLU A 165 -6.76 2.49 19.79
C GLU A 165 -6.40 3.94 20.12
N LYS A 166 -5.40 4.49 19.42
CA LYS A 166 -4.95 5.86 19.63
C LYS A 166 -6.04 6.88 19.27
N ILE A 167 -6.71 6.70 18.13
CA ILE A 167 -7.81 7.57 17.69
C ILE A 167 -9.00 7.47 18.66
N LYS A 168 -9.32 6.26 19.11
CA LYS A 168 -10.33 6.05 20.14
C LYS A 168 -10.00 6.82 21.42
N THR A 169 -8.78 6.73 21.93
CA THR A 169 -8.35 7.46 23.13
C THR A 169 -8.38 8.98 22.94
N ASP A 170 -8.06 9.49 21.75
CA ASP A 170 -7.97 10.92 21.53
C ASP A 170 -9.35 11.58 21.30
N PHE A 171 -10.39 10.82 20.91
CA PHE A 171 -11.71 11.38 20.53
C PHE A 171 -12.93 10.80 21.27
N LEU A 172 -12.79 9.72 22.05
CA LEU A 172 -13.83 9.15 22.93
C LEU A 172 -13.42 9.26 24.40
#